data_AF-A0A1Y0MJ24-F1
#
_entry.id   AF-A0A1Y0MJ24-F1
#
_cell.length_a   1.000
_cell.length_b   1.000
_cell.length_c   1.000
_cell.angle_alpha   90.00
_cell.angle_beta   90.00
_cell.angle_gamma   90.00
#
_symmetry.space_group_name_H-M   'P 1'
#
loop_
_entity.id
_entity.type
_entity.pdbx_description
1 polymer ?
#
loop_
_entity_poly.entity_id
_entity_poly.type
_entity_poly.pdbx_seq_one_letter_code
_entity_poly.pdbx_strand_id
1 'polypeptide(L)'
;MKQALQIANGVAFVFTVFINYLSNTGVLNNTTIGEVSDSYRSLFTPAGYTFAIWGIIYLLLLGFVIYQGRSLFVKTNDNSFVLKIGWWFILSCVFNCLWVFAWIYEYTGLSCVFIFLLLFSLLKIVWNNRMELDDERFSIIAFVWWPFVIYSGWVTVASIANVSTYLIKIDWNGFGISDITWTIIMIVIAVIINLAATWKRNMREFALVGAWALLGIANANTDVNTTISSIAFVSATILLLNSAIHAFINRKKNPFLNFKNK
;
A
#
# COMPACT_ATOMS: atom_id res chain seq x y z
N MET A 1 5.27 8.67 27.97
CA MET A 1 5.13 8.95 26.52
C MET A 1 5.01 7.68 25.67
N LYS A 2 5.96 6.73 25.71
CA LYS A 2 5.94 5.51 24.88
C LYS A 2 4.69 4.63 25.04
N GLN A 3 4.27 4.38 26.29
CA GLN A 3 3.07 3.56 26.56
C GLN A 3 1.78 4.21 26.04
N ALA A 4 1.62 5.52 26.26
CA ALA A 4 0.49 6.28 25.72
C ALA A 4 0.42 6.19 24.18
N LEU A 5 1.57 6.30 23.51
CA LEU A 5 1.66 6.15 22.05
C LEU A 5 1.28 4.74 21.58
N GLN A 6 1.64 3.71 22.34
CA GLN A 6 1.29 2.32 22.01
C GLN A 6 -0.21 2.07 22.11
N ILE A 7 -0.85 2.60 23.16
CA ILE A 7 -2.30 2.53 23.34
C ILE A 7 -2.99 3.34 22.23
N ALA A 8 -2.52 4.57 21.96
CA ALA A 8 -3.08 5.42 20.92
C ALA A 8 -2.99 4.78 19.53
N ASN A 9 -1.87 4.13 19.18
CA ASN A 9 -1.73 3.36 17.95
C ASN A 9 -2.75 2.21 17.87
N GLY A 10 -2.95 1.49 18.97
CA GLY A 10 -3.93 0.40 19.02
C GLY A 10 -5.36 0.90 18.79
N VAL A 11 -5.75 1.98 19.48
CA VAL A 11 -7.07 2.60 19.32
C VAL A 11 -7.25 3.13 17.90
N ALA A 12 -6.26 3.85 17.36
CA ALA A 12 -6.31 4.39 16.01
C ALA A 12 -6.46 3.28 14.96
N PHE A 13 -5.73 2.18 15.12
CA PHE A 13 -5.83 1.02 14.22
C PHE A 13 -7.21 0.35 14.29
N VAL A 14 -7.74 0.10 15.49
CA VAL A 14 -9.08 -0.47 15.66
C VAL A 14 -10.13 0.41 15.00
N PHE A 15 -10.03 1.73 15.18
CA PHE A 15 -10.93 2.67 14.53
C PHE A 15 -10.81 2.62 13.00
N THR A 16 -9.58 2.58 12.46
CA THR A 16 -9.36 2.45 11.01
C THR A 16 -9.95 1.17 10.43
N VAL A 17 -9.75 0.02 11.09
CA VAL A 17 -10.33 -1.26 10.65
C VAL A 17 -11.86 -1.19 10.72
N PHE A 18 -12.43 -0.61 11.77
CA PHE A 18 -13.86 -0.46 11.91
C PHE A 18 -14.47 0.41 10.79
N ILE A 19 -13.87 1.56 10.48
CA ILE A 19 -14.33 2.44 9.38
C ILE A 19 -14.24 1.73 8.04
N ASN A 20 -13.15 1.00 7.77
CA ASN A 20 -13.01 0.25 6.52
C ASN A 20 -13.95 -0.96 6.44
N TYR A 21 -14.29 -1.57 7.57
CA TYR A 21 -15.31 -2.60 7.59
C TYR A 21 -16.68 -2.02 7.24
N LEU A 22 -17.10 -0.93 7.91
CA LEU A 22 -18.37 -0.25 7.61
C LEU A 22 -18.47 0.25 6.17
N SER A 23 -17.34 0.68 5.60
CA SER A 23 -17.27 1.14 4.21
C SER A 23 -17.49 0.00 3.22
N ASN A 24 -17.04 -1.21 3.53
CA ASN A 24 -17.22 -2.39 2.67
C ASN A 24 -18.56 -3.10 2.88
N THR A 25 -19.30 -2.84 3.97
CA THR A 25 -20.67 -3.35 4.15
C THR A 25 -21.74 -2.52 3.45
N GLY A 26 -21.38 -1.35 2.92
CA GLY A 26 -22.32 -0.40 2.31
C GLY A 26 -23.11 0.45 3.29
N VAL A 27 -22.93 0.28 4.60
CA VAL A 27 -23.72 0.98 5.64
C VAL A 27 -23.50 2.50 5.62
N LEU A 28 -22.34 2.99 5.20
CA LEU A 28 -22.01 4.41 5.25
C LEU A 28 -22.73 5.27 4.18
N ASN A 29 -22.96 4.73 2.98
CA ASN A 29 -23.56 5.48 1.87
C ASN A 29 -24.26 4.59 0.81
N ASN A 30 -24.73 3.40 1.19
CA ASN A 30 -25.30 2.39 0.27
C ASN A 30 -24.39 2.03 -0.93
N THR A 31 -23.08 2.21 -0.77
CA THR A 31 -22.05 1.87 -1.75
C THR A 31 -20.79 1.43 -1.01
N THR A 32 -19.94 0.69 -1.71
CA THR A 32 -18.64 0.24 -1.24
C THR A 32 -17.50 0.95 -1.95
N ILE A 33 -16.27 0.81 -1.44
CA ILE A 33 -15.05 1.34 -2.09
C ILE A 33 -14.92 0.80 -3.52
N GLY A 34 -15.19 -0.49 -3.71
CA GLY A 34 -15.13 -1.15 -5.02
C GLY A 34 -16.19 -0.61 -5.99
N GLU A 35 -17.43 -0.46 -5.55
CA GLU A 35 -18.53 0.06 -6.38
C GLU A 35 -18.32 1.52 -6.82
N VAL A 36 -17.76 2.38 -5.96
CA VAL A 36 -17.37 3.74 -6.37
C VAL A 36 -16.26 3.67 -7.44
N SER A 37 -15.30 2.76 -7.27
CA SER A 37 -14.21 2.57 -8.25
C SER A 37 -14.73 2.02 -9.59
N ASP A 38 -15.78 1.20 -9.57
CA ASP A 38 -16.42 0.65 -10.77
C ASP A 38 -17.34 1.68 -11.47
N SER A 39 -17.93 2.62 -10.73
CA SER A 39 -18.74 3.72 -11.28
C SER A 39 -17.90 4.68 -12.14
N TYR A 40 -16.63 4.87 -11.80
CA TYR A 40 -15.68 5.73 -12.52
C TYR A 40 -14.53 4.90 -13.11
N ARG A 41 -14.88 3.78 -13.73
CA ARG A 41 -13.90 2.78 -14.17
C ARG A 41 -12.97 3.33 -15.25
N SER A 42 -11.69 3.45 -14.89
CA SER A 42 -10.60 3.68 -15.83
C SER A 42 -10.05 2.35 -16.35
N LEU A 43 -9.34 2.35 -17.49
CA LEU A 43 -8.58 1.17 -17.92
C LEU A 43 -7.44 0.81 -16.94
N PHE A 44 -7.05 1.72 -16.03
CA PHE A 44 -6.10 1.45 -14.95
C PHE A 44 -6.78 0.87 -13.69
N THR A 45 -8.10 0.83 -13.61
CA THR A 45 -8.82 0.29 -12.46
C THR A 45 -8.65 -1.23 -12.42
N PRO A 46 -8.06 -1.81 -11.35
CA PRO A 46 -7.87 -3.24 -11.25
C PRO A 46 -9.19 -3.97 -10.97
N ALA A 47 -9.22 -5.28 -11.23
CA ALA A 47 -10.38 -6.11 -10.94
C ALA A 47 -10.71 -6.11 -9.43
N GLY A 48 -11.99 -6.21 -9.08
CA GLY A 48 -12.47 -6.05 -7.70
C GLY A 48 -11.78 -6.92 -6.65
N TYR A 49 -11.39 -8.16 -6.99
CA TYR A 49 -10.65 -9.04 -6.06
C TYR A 49 -9.30 -8.45 -5.62
N THR A 50 -8.71 -7.55 -6.40
CA THR A 50 -7.41 -6.92 -6.11
C THR A 50 -7.46 -6.12 -4.81
N PHE A 51 -8.62 -5.56 -4.47
CA PHE A 51 -8.85 -4.82 -3.23
C PHE A 51 -8.84 -5.71 -1.98
N ALA A 52 -8.87 -7.05 -2.11
CA ALA A 52 -8.72 -7.98 -0.98
C ALA A 52 -7.37 -7.83 -0.25
N ILE A 53 -6.37 -7.21 -0.89
CA ILE A 53 -5.09 -6.87 -0.27
C ILE A 53 -5.23 -5.99 0.98
N TRP A 54 -6.29 -5.19 1.09
CA TRP A 54 -6.59 -4.44 2.31
C TRP A 54 -6.70 -5.34 3.54
N GLY A 55 -7.31 -6.52 3.40
CA GLY A 55 -7.38 -7.51 4.47
C GLY A 55 -6.00 -8.01 4.91
N ILE A 56 -5.10 -8.25 3.96
CA ILE A 56 -3.70 -8.63 4.24
C ILE A 56 -2.98 -7.49 4.97
N ILE A 57 -3.14 -6.25 4.50
CA ILE A 57 -2.54 -5.07 5.13
C ILE A 57 -3.02 -4.92 6.58
N TYR A 58 -4.33 -5.03 6.83
CA TYR A 58 -4.86 -4.94 8.19
C TYR A 58 -4.38 -6.09 9.08
N LEU A 59 -4.24 -7.31 8.56
CA LEU A 59 -3.68 -8.42 9.32
C LEU A 59 -2.22 -8.16 9.72
N LEU A 60 -1.41 -7.63 8.80
CA LEU A 60 -0.02 -7.26 9.07
C LEU A 60 0.07 -6.11 10.09
N LEU A 61 -0.78 -5.09 9.96
CA LEU A 61 -0.84 -3.97 10.90
C LEU A 61 -1.33 -4.41 12.30
N LEU A 62 -2.24 -5.39 12.38
CA LEU A 62 -2.61 -6.01 13.65
C LEU A 62 -1.40 -6.71 14.28
N GLY A 63 -0.64 -7.47 13.48
CA GLY A 63 0.62 -8.07 13.90
C GLY A 63 1.59 -7.03 14.47
N PHE A 64 1.73 -5.88 13.80
CA PHE A 64 2.52 -4.74 14.29
C PHE A 64 1.99 -4.22 15.63
N VAL A 65 0.69 -3.90 15.73
CA VAL A 65 0.07 -3.35 16.94
C VAL A 65 0.26 -4.29 18.14
N ILE A 66 0.07 -5.60 17.95
CA ILE A 66 0.36 -6.61 18.98
C ILE A 66 1.85 -6.59 19.31
N TYR A 67 2.72 -6.64 18.30
CA TYR A 67 4.17 -6.70 18.49
C TYR A 67 4.72 -5.53 19.30
N GLN A 68 4.31 -4.30 18.95
CA GLN A 68 4.68 -3.10 19.71
C GLN A 68 3.99 -3.05 21.08
N GLY A 69 2.78 -3.60 21.23
CA GLY A 69 2.00 -3.59 22.47
C GLY A 69 2.54 -4.52 23.55
N ARG A 70 3.30 -5.57 23.19
CA ARG A 70 3.90 -6.52 24.16
C ARG A 70 4.73 -5.83 25.25
N SER A 71 5.37 -4.70 24.95
CA SER A 71 6.16 -3.98 25.95
C SER A 71 5.35 -3.30 27.05
N LEU A 72 4.02 -3.29 26.93
CA LEU A 72 3.11 -2.85 27.99
C LEU A 72 2.99 -3.89 29.11
N PHE A 73 3.19 -5.17 28.78
CA PHE A 73 2.98 -6.30 29.69
C PHE A 73 4.30 -6.98 30.09
N VAL A 74 5.35 -6.86 29.25
CA VAL A 74 6.65 -7.51 29.47
C VAL A 74 7.78 -6.50 29.26
N LYS A 75 8.79 -6.49 30.14
CA LYS A 75 10.02 -5.70 29.93
C LYS A 75 10.72 -6.18 28.65
N THR A 76 10.86 -5.27 27.69
CA THR A 76 11.52 -5.52 26.40
C THR A 76 12.61 -4.48 26.20
N ASN A 77 13.80 -4.91 25.77
CA ASN A 77 14.98 -4.05 25.71
C ASN A 77 15.06 -3.19 24.44
N ASP A 78 14.17 -3.37 23.45
CA ASP A 78 14.32 -2.72 22.14
C ASP A 78 12.98 -2.35 21.47
N ASN A 79 12.44 -1.17 21.80
CA ASN A 79 11.34 -0.57 21.02
C ASN A 79 11.58 0.91 20.73
N SER A 80 12.79 1.25 20.30
CA SER A 80 13.12 2.60 19.81
C SER A 80 12.28 2.98 18.58
N PHE A 81 11.95 1.99 17.74
CA PHE A 81 11.07 2.14 16.57
C PHE A 81 9.69 2.72 16.91
N VAL A 82 9.13 2.42 18.10
CA VAL A 82 7.79 2.86 18.49
C VAL A 82 7.66 4.38 18.48
N LEU A 83 8.69 5.10 18.91
CA LEU A 83 8.69 6.57 18.92
C LEU A 83 8.83 7.14 17.50
N LYS A 84 9.60 6.47 16.63
CA LYS A 84 9.77 6.87 15.23
C LYS A 84 8.51 6.63 14.39
N ILE A 85 7.73 5.60 14.74
CA ILE A 85 6.53 5.19 14.01
C ILE A 85 5.27 5.88 14.54
N GLY A 86 5.10 5.98 15.86
CA GLY A 86 3.76 6.12 16.44
C GLY A 86 2.96 7.33 15.98
N TRP A 87 3.54 8.54 15.96
CA TRP A 87 2.79 9.70 15.47
C TRP A 87 2.45 9.62 13.99
N TRP A 88 3.39 9.15 13.16
CA TRP A 88 3.14 8.93 11.73
C TRP A 88 2.11 7.82 11.49
N PHE A 89 2.06 6.81 12.37
CA PHE A 89 1.07 5.75 12.28
C PHE A 89 -0.33 6.27 12.62
N ILE A 90 -0.48 7.06 13.68
CA ILE A 90 -1.75 7.73 14.01
C ILE A 90 -2.19 8.61 12.85
N LEU A 91 -1.29 9.42 12.27
CA LEU A 91 -1.61 10.24 11.10
C LEU A 91 -2.03 9.38 9.90
N SER A 92 -1.36 8.25 9.64
CA SER A 92 -1.76 7.30 8.59
C SER A 92 -3.16 6.73 8.84
N CYS A 93 -3.52 6.41 10.09
CA CYS A 93 -4.85 5.93 10.46
C CYS A 93 -5.92 7.02 10.21
N VAL A 94 -5.64 8.26 10.62
CA VAL A 94 -6.53 9.40 10.41
C VAL A 94 -6.74 9.67 8.92
N PHE A 95 -5.66 9.78 8.14
CA PHE A 95 -5.76 10.03 6.70
C PHE A 95 -6.41 8.88 5.95
N ASN A 96 -6.24 7.63 6.41
CA ASN A 96 -6.97 6.50 5.84
C ASN A 96 -8.48 6.64 6.09
N CYS A 97 -8.92 6.93 7.31
CA CYS A 97 -10.35 7.12 7.59
C CYS A 97 -10.93 8.29 6.78
N LEU A 98 -10.22 9.43 6.74
CA LEU A 98 -10.64 10.59 5.95
C LEU A 98 -10.70 10.29 4.45
N TRP A 99 -9.74 9.51 3.93
CA TRP A 99 -9.76 9.02 2.57
C TRP A 99 -11.00 8.17 2.28
N VAL A 100 -11.35 7.22 3.17
CA VAL A 100 -12.53 6.36 3.01
C VAL A 100 -13.81 7.21 2.94
N PHE A 101 -13.99 8.16 3.86
CA PHE A 101 -15.15 9.04 3.83
C PHE A 101 -15.19 9.89 2.56
N ALA A 102 -14.08 10.53 2.20
CA ALA A 102 -14.00 11.32 0.98
C ALA A 102 -14.26 10.48 -0.29
N TRP A 103 -13.83 9.22 -0.31
CA TRP A 103 -14.05 8.31 -1.44
C TRP A 103 -15.50 7.85 -1.53
N ILE A 104 -16.09 7.39 -0.44
CA ILE A 104 -17.47 6.85 -0.43
C ILE A 104 -18.54 7.91 -0.72
N TYR A 105 -18.32 9.15 -0.27
CA TYR A 105 -19.17 10.28 -0.64
C TYR A 105 -18.73 10.96 -1.95
N GLU A 106 -17.82 10.31 -2.67
CA GLU A 106 -17.31 10.73 -3.98
C GLU A 106 -16.73 12.15 -4.06
N TYR A 107 -16.23 12.68 -2.94
CA TYR A 107 -15.35 13.84 -2.92
C TYR A 107 -13.95 13.45 -3.45
N THR A 108 -13.88 12.95 -4.70
CA THR A 108 -12.70 12.30 -5.29
C THR A 108 -11.45 13.19 -5.33
N GLY A 109 -11.61 14.50 -5.51
CA GLY A 109 -10.51 15.47 -5.41
C GLY A 109 -9.92 15.57 -4.01
N LEU A 110 -10.78 15.63 -2.97
CA LEU A 110 -10.33 15.61 -1.57
C LEU A 110 -9.77 14.25 -1.17
N SER A 111 -10.34 13.17 -1.71
CA SER A 111 -9.81 11.82 -1.56
C SER A 111 -8.39 11.70 -2.11
N CYS A 112 -8.07 12.35 -3.25
CA CYS A 112 -6.69 12.42 -3.76
C CYS A 112 -5.75 13.05 -2.73
N VAL A 113 -6.15 14.16 -2.09
CA VAL A 113 -5.33 14.80 -1.05
C VAL A 113 -5.07 13.84 0.12
N PHE A 114 -6.11 13.18 0.63
CA PHE A 114 -5.96 12.28 1.77
C PHE A 114 -5.15 11.02 1.45
N ILE A 115 -5.28 10.44 0.26
CA ILE A 115 -4.48 9.25 -0.10
C ILE A 115 -2.99 9.60 -0.25
N PHE A 116 -2.66 10.81 -0.73
CA PHE A 116 -1.26 11.27 -0.76
C PHE A 116 -0.72 11.61 0.63
N LEU A 117 -1.53 12.18 1.53
CA LEU A 117 -1.13 12.41 2.93
C LEU A 117 -0.92 11.09 3.69
N LEU A 118 -1.77 10.10 3.41
CA LEU A 118 -1.60 8.72 3.88
C LEU A 118 -0.28 8.15 3.36
N LEU A 119 -0.04 8.19 2.04
CA LEU A 119 1.19 7.69 1.43
C LEU A 119 2.42 8.36 2.04
N PHE A 120 2.40 9.69 2.16
CA PHE A 120 3.48 10.46 2.77
C PHE A 120 3.77 9.99 4.21
N SER A 121 2.73 9.76 5.01
CA SER A 121 2.87 9.28 6.39
C SER A 121 3.52 7.90 6.43
N LEU A 122 3.12 6.99 5.54
CA LEU A 122 3.70 5.64 5.44
C LEU A 122 5.16 5.68 4.98
N LEU A 123 5.47 6.51 3.98
CA LEU A 123 6.84 6.71 3.52
C LEU A 123 7.71 7.31 4.65
N LYS A 124 7.19 8.28 5.42
CA LYS A 124 7.90 8.81 6.60
C LYS A 124 8.21 7.72 7.63
N ILE A 125 7.30 6.77 7.86
CA ILE A 125 7.56 5.60 8.71
C ILE A 125 8.72 4.77 8.16
N VAL A 126 8.68 4.43 6.86
CA VAL A 126 9.73 3.64 6.19
C VAL A 126 11.09 4.34 6.26
N TRP A 127 11.16 5.62 5.92
CA TRP A 127 12.41 6.38 5.88
C TRP A 127 13.01 6.64 7.27
N ASN A 128 12.20 7.04 8.25
CA ASN A 128 12.70 7.36 9.59
C ASN A 128 13.26 6.11 10.31
N ASN A 129 12.78 4.92 9.95
CA ASN A 129 13.25 3.65 10.50
C ASN A 129 14.29 2.96 9.62
N ARG A 130 14.70 3.57 8.49
CA ARG A 130 15.65 3.00 7.54
C ARG A 130 15.32 1.55 7.16
N MET A 131 14.02 1.25 7.03
CA MET A 131 13.56 -0.11 6.72
C MET A 131 14.20 -0.60 5.42
N GLU A 132 14.55 -1.89 5.38
CA GLU A 132 15.20 -2.60 4.27
C GLU A 132 16.64 -2.16 3.93
N LEU A 133 17.24 -1.26 4.72
CA LEU A 133 18.63 -0.82 4.54
C LEU A 133 19.60 -1.36 5.59
N ASP A 134 19.12 -1.63 6.79
CA ASP A 134 19.92 -2.09 7.92
C ASP A 134 19.71 -3.60 8.15
N ASP A 135 20.57 -4.28 8.91
CA ASP A 135 20.35 -5.67 9.30
C ASP A 135 19.57 -5.72 10.63
N GLU A 136 18.39 -6.34 10.63
CA GLU A 136 17.54 -6.43 11.81
C GLU A 136 17.09 -7.86 12.12
N ARG A 137 16.59 -8.06 13.34
CA ARG A 137 16.01 -9.35 13.73
C ARG A 137 14.78 -9.64 12.87
N PHE A 138 14.61 -10.92 12.48
CA PHE A 138 13.47 -11.34 11.68
C PHE A 138 12.12 -10.88 12.24
N SER A 139 11.96 -10.86 13.56
CA SER A 139 10.74 -10.38 14.20
C SER A 139 10.45 -8.89 13.98
N ILE A 140 11.49 -8.05 13.88
CA ILE A 140 11.33 -6.62 13.51
C ILE A 140 10.99 -6.51 12.03
N ILE A 141 11.65 -7.27 11.17
CA ILE A 141 11.35 -7.29 9.73
C ILE A 141 9.88 -7.69 9.50
N ALA A 142 9.46 -8.81 10.08
CA ALA A 142 8.13 -9.37 9.87
C ALA A 142 7.00 -8.53 10.48
N PHE A 143 7.17 -8.02 11.71
CA PHE A 143 6.10 -7.32 12.42
C PHE A 143 6.23 -5.79 12.40
N VAL A 144 7.33 -5.23 11.90
CA VAL A 144 7.51 -3.78 11.82
C VAL A 144 7.77 -3.33 10.39
N TRP A 145 8.62 -4.00 9.61
CA TRP A 145 8.94 -3.51 8.26
C TRP A 145 7.88 -3.90 7.23
N TRP A 146 7.62 -5.20 7.08
CA TRP A 146 6.67 -5.70 6.09
C TRP A 146 5.29 -5.03 6.14
N PRO A 147 4.67 -4.78 7.32
CA PRO A 147 3.37 -4.10 7.36
C PRO A 147 3.38 -2.74 6.66
N PHE A 148 4.40 -1.91 6.89
CA PHE A 148 4.47 -0.57 6.29
C PHE A 148 5.04 -0.56 4.87
N VAL A 149 5.94 -1.47 4.53
CA VAL A 149 6.48 -1.62 3.18
C VAL A 149 5.38 -2.11 2.21
N ILE A 150 4.63 -3.14 2.60
CA ILE A 150 3.49 -3.65 1.81
C ILE A 150 2.40 -2.59 1.71
N TYR A 151 2.06 -1.93 2.82
CA TYR A 151 1.02 -0.90 2.82
C TYR A 151 1.40 0.29 1.93
N SER A 152 2.64 0.79 2.02
CA SER A 152 3.09 1.88 1.15
C SER A 152 3.11 1.48 -0.34
N GLY A 153 3.46 0.23 -0.65
CA GLY A 153 3.37 -0.32 -2.01
C GLY A 153 1.95 -0.26 -2.57
N TRP A 154 0.98 -0.70 -1.78
CA TRP A 154 -0.43 -0.67 -2.18
C TRP A 154 -0.95 0.75 -2.34
N VAL A 155 -0.73 1.63 -1.35
CA VAL A 155 -1.21 3.01 -1.39
C VAL A 155 -0.61 3.77 -2.57
N THR A 156 0.61 3.46 -2.98
CA THR A 156 1.21 4.05 -4.19
C THR A 156 0.39 3.77 -5.44
N VAL A 157 -0.02 2.50 -5.66
CA VAL A 157 -0.85 2.16 -6.82
C VAL A 157 -2.26 2.72 -6.67
N ALA A 158 -2.82 2.64 -5.45
CA ALA A 158 -4.12 3.21 -5.15
C ALA A 158 -4.14 4.73 -5.41
N SER A 159 -3.08 5.48 -5.11
CA SER A 159 -2.99 6.91 -5.44
C SER A 159 -3.09 7.18 -6.94
N ILE A 160 -2.44 6.35 -7.78
CA ILE A 160 -2.53 6.47 -9.24
C ILE A 160 -3.96 6.22 -9.71
N ALA A 161 -4.59 5.13 -9.23
CA ALA A 161 -5.98 4.81 -9.55
C ALA A 161 -6.97 5.90 -9.07
N ASN A 162 -6.72 6.47 -7.89
CA ASN A 162 -7.53 7.52 -7.28
C ASN A 162 -7.48 8.81 -8.13
N VAL A 163 -6.29 9.18 -8.61
CA VAL A 163 -6.12 10.32 -9.54
C VAL A 163 -6.81 10.03 -10.87
N SER A 164 -6.66 8.83 -11.43
CA SER A 164 -7.36 8.46 -12.67
C SER A 164 -8.88 8.58 -12.53
N THR A 165 -9.42 8.12 -11.40
CA THR A 165 -10.86 8.22 -11.09
C THR A 165 -11.31 9.67 -10.97
N TYR A 166 -10.52 10.51 -10.28
CA TYR A 166 -10.82 11.93 -10.18
C TYR A 166 -10.84 12.63 -11.55
N LEU A 167 -9.86 12.34 -12.41
CA LEU A 167 -9.77 12.92 -13.75
C LEU A 167 -10.94 12.52 -14.65
N ILE A 168 -11.39 11.26 -14.55
CA ILE A 168 -12.62 10.81 -15.22
C ILE A 168 -13.84 11.56 -14.68
N LYS A 169 -13.97 11.67 -13.35
CA LYS A 169 -15.14 12.32 -12.73
C LYS A 169 -15.32 13.79 -13.13
N ILE A 170 -14.22 14.50 -13.41
CA ILE A 170 -14.28 15.92 -13.82
C ILE A 170 -14.32 16.10 -15.35
N ASP A 171 -14.54 15.02 -16.12
CA ASP A 171 -14.54 15.01 -17.58
C ASP A 171 -13.26 15.63 -18.18
N TRP A 172 -12.10 15.33 -17.58
CA TRP A 172 -10.84 15.88 -18.06
C TRP A 172 -10.51 15.35 -19.46
N ASN A 173 -10.27 16.28 -20.40
CA ASN A 173 -10.07 15.97 -21.81
C ASN A 173 -8.74 15.27 -22.17
N GLY A 174 -7.93 14.89 -21.19
CA GLY A 174 -6.68 14.16 -21.39
C GLY A 174 -5.63 14.89 -22.23
N PHE A 175 -5.74 16.21 -22.43
CA PHE A 175 -4.97 16.97 -23.43
C PHE A 175 -5.10 16.41 -24.87
N GLY A 176 -6.21 15.73 -25.18
CA GLY A 176 -6.42 15.05 -26.47
C GLY A 176 -5.68 13.71 -26.61
N ILE A 177 -5.04 13.22 -25.55
CA ILE A 177 -4.39 11.90 -25.52
C ILE A 177 -5.44 10.83 -25.18
N SER A 178 -5.37 9.68 -25.85
CA SER A 178 -6.32 8.58 -25.62
C SER A 178 -6.18 7.93 -24.23
N ASP A 179 -7.28 7.38 -23.72
CA ASP A 179 -7.33 6.66 -22.44
C ASP A 179 -6.36 5.48 -22.38
N ILE A 180 -6.15 4.81 -23.52
CA ILE A 180 -5.19 3.72 -23.66
C ILE A 180 -3.78 4.25 -23.40
N THR A 181 -3.41 5.35 -24.06
CA THR A 181 -2.09 5.96 -23.89
C THR A 181 -1.89 6.46 -22.46
N TRP A 182 -2.88 7.12 -21.85
CA TRP A 182 -2.83 7.51 -20.44
C TRP A 182 -2.63 6.33 -19.50
N THR A 183 -3.31 5.22 -19.77
CA THR A 183 -3.19 4.01 -18.97
C THR A 183 -1.81 3.37 -19.09
N ILE A 184 -1.23 3.35 -20.30
CA ILE A 184 0.15 2.92 -20.52
C ILE A 184 1.13 3.81 -19.73
N ILE A 185 0.95 5.14 -19.78
CA ILE A 185 1.76 6.08 -18.99
C ILE A 185 1.68 5.77 -17.50
N MET A 186 0.47 5.55 -16.97
CA MET A 186 0.26 5.21 -15.56
C MET A 186 0.92 3.87 -15.18
N ILE A 187 0.83 2.84 -16.04
CA ILE A 187 1.51 1.55 -15.82
C ILE A 187 3.04 1.75 -15.80
N VAL A 188 3.59 2.52 -16.75
CA VAL A 188 5.03 2.81 -16.80
C VAL A 188 5.49 3.55 -15.55
N ILE A 189 4.74 4.56 -15.09
CA ILE A 189 5.03 5.27 -13.84
C ILE A 189 5.02 4.30 -12.65
N ALA A 190 4.00 3.44 -12.55
CA ALA A 190 3.90 2.45 -11.49
C ALA A 190 5.11 1.50 -11.50
N VAL A 191 5.51 0.99 -12.66
CA VAL A 191 6.70 0.13 -12.81
C VAL A 191 7.97 0.85 -12.37
N ILE A 192 8.20 2.08 -12.84
CA ILE A 192 9.39 2.87 -12.48
C ILE A 192 9.48 3.07 -10.96
N ILE A 193 8.38 3.43 -10.31
CA ILE A 193 8.35 3.64 -8.85
C ILE A 193 8.69 2.34 -8.12
N ASN A 194 8.10 1.21 -8.51
CA ASN A 194 8.35 -0.09 -7.89
C ASN A 194 9.79 -0.60 -8.11
N LEU A 195 10.34 -0.40 -9.31
CA LEU A 195 11.75 -0.70 -9.60
C LEU A 195 12.68 0.20 -8.77
N ALA A 196 12.40 1.50 -8.68
CA ALA A 196 13.18 2.42 -7.87
C ALA A 196 13.16 2.05 -6.38
N ALA A 197 12.00 1.65 -5.84
CA ALA A 197 11.88 1.17 -4.47
C ALA A 197 12.71 -0.11 -4.23
N THR A 198 12.68 -1.05 -5.17
CA THR A 198 13.47 -2.29 -5.09
C THR A 198 14.97 -2.00 -5.11
N TRP A 199 15.46 -1.25 -6.10
CA TRP A 199 16.90 -1.09 -6.32
C TRP A 199 17.56 -0.03 -5.43
N LYS A 200 16.83 1.02 -5.03
CA LYS A 200 17.39 2.07 -4.17
C LYS A 200 17.24 1.76 -2.68
N ARG A 201 16.30 0.89 -2.31
CA ARG A 201 15.96 0.63 -0.90
C ARG A 201 15.80 -0.84 -0.52
N ASN A 202 16.04 -1.79 -1.43
CA ASN A 202 15.80 -3.23 -1.24
C ASN A 202 14.34 -3.62 -0.95
N MET A 203 13.36 -2.73 -1.18
CA MET A 203 11.94 -2.95 -0.85
C MET A 203 11.25 -3.84 -1.91
N ARG A 204 11.44 -5.15 -1.82
CA ARG A 204 10.88 -6.12 -2.79
C ARG A 204 9.40 -6.32 -2.57
N GLU A 205 8.97 -6.36 -1.31
CA GLU A 205 7.59 -6.54 -0.89
C GLU A 205 6.71 -5.41 -1.43
N PHE A 206 7.24 -4.18 -1.49
CA PHE A 206 6.60 -3.05 -2.16
C PHE A 206 6.33 -3.36 -3.64
N ALA A 207 7.34 -3.87 -4.36
CA ALA A 207 7.22 -4.25 -5.77
C ALA A 207 6.30 -5.45 -6.01
N LEU A 208 6.25 -6.42 -5.10
CA LEU A 208 5.33 -7.56 -5.18
C LEU A 208 3.87 -7.09 -5.09
N VAL A 209 3.59 -6.08 -4.26
CA VAL A 209 2.28 -5.44 -4.21
C VAL A 209 1.97 -4.70 -5.52
N GLY A 210 2.96 -4.00 -6.08
CA GLY A 210 2.83 -3.40 -7.41
C GLY A 210 2.49 -4.45 -8.48
N ALA A 211 3.15 -5.60 -8.45
CA ALA A 211 2.85 -6.72 -9.37
C ALA A 211 1.45 -7.28 -9.16
N TRP A 212 1.00 -7.47 -7.92
CA TRP A 212 -0.37 -7.88 -7.59
C TRP A 212 -1.40 -6.93 -8.20
N ALA A 213 -1.20 -5.62 -8.05
CA ALA A 213 -2.09 -4.63 -8.61
C ALA A 213 -2.11 -4.66 -10.15
N LEU A 214 -0.95 -4.76 -10.80
CA LEU A 214 -0.84 -4.87 -12.25
C LEU A 214 -1.48 -6.14 -12.81
N LEU A 215 -1.41 -7.28 -12.10
CA LEU A 215 -2.17 -8.48 -12.46
C LEU A 215 -3.68 -8.24 -12.38
N GLY A 216 -4.14 -7.50 -11.36
CA GLY A 216 -5.53 -7.05 -11.26
C GLY A 216 -5.97 -6.19 -12.44
N ILE A 217 -5.12 -5.26 -12.89
CA ILE A 217 -5.35 -4.42 -14.08
C ILE A 217 -5.38 -5.28 -15.34
N ALA A 218 -4.45 -6.22 -15.47
CA ALA A 218 -4.41 -7.14 -16.62
C ALA A 218 -5.71 -7.93 -16.74
N ASN A 219 -6.16 -8.52 -15.63
CA ASN A 219 -7.40 -9.28 -15.56
C ASN A 219 -8.62 -8.42 -15.93
N ALA A 220 -8.71 -7.20 -15.39
CA ALA A 220 -9.82 -6.28 -15.65
C ALA A 220 -9.95 -5.86 -17.12
N ASN A 221 -8.88 -5.99 -17.90
CA ASN A 221 -8.81 -5.58 -19.30
C ASN A 221 -8.78 -6.76 -20.28
N THR A 222 -8.83 -8.02 -19.83
CA THR A 222 -8.68 -9.20 -20.71
C THR A 222 -9.67 -9.19 -21.89
N ASP A 223 -10.94 -8.94 -21.60
CA ASP A 223 -12.03 -8.90 -22.59
C ASP A 223 -12.40 -7.47 -23.05
N VAL A 224 -11.72 -6.45 -22.51
CA VAL A 224 -12.02 -5.02 -22.76
C VAL A 224 -10.96 -4.39 -23.66
N ASN A 225 -9.69 -4.59 -23.34
CA ASN A 225 -8.57 -4.01 -24.05
C ASN A 225 -7.33 -4.93 -23.95
N THR A 226 -7.12 -5.75 -24.98
CA THR A 226 -6.03 -6.72 -25.05
C THR A 226 -4.65 -6.07 -24.97
N THR A 227 -4.49 -4.84 -25.47
CA THR A 227 -3.24 -4.07 -25.37
C THR A 227 -2.91 -3.73 -23.92
N ILE A 228 -3.85 -3.15 -23.18
CA ILE A 228 -3.66 -2.83 -21.75
C ILE A 228 -3.46 -4.11 -20.94
N SER A 229 -4.25 -5.15 -21.21
CA SER A 229 -4.12 -6.44 -20.53
C SER A 229 -2.71 -7.02 -20.68
N SER A 230 -2.20 -7.07 -21.92
CA SER A 230 -0.86 -7.58 -22.23
C SER A 230 0.25 -6.74 -21.57
N ILE A 231 0.16 -5.41 -21.67
CA ILE A 231 1.16 -4.50 -21.09
C ILE A 231 1.19 -4.62 -19.56
N ALA A 232 0.03 -4.70 -18.91
CA ALA A 232 -0.07 -4.86 -17.47
C ALA A 232 0.48 -6.22 -17.01
N PHE A 233 0.19 -7.30 -17.73
CA PHE A 233 0.71 -8.64 -17.44
C PHE A 233 2.23 -8.72 -17.60
N VAL A 234 2.78 -8.17 -18.69
CA VAL A 234 4.23 -8.09 -18.91
C VAL A 234 4.89 -7.26 -17.82
N SER A 235 4.31 -6.12 -17.47
CA SER A 235 4.80 -5.25 -16.40
C SER A 235 4.82 -5.95 -15.04
N ALA A 236 3.77 -6.69 -14.70
CA ALA A 236 3.75 -7.50 -13.47
C ALA A 236 4.85 -8.56 -13.47
N THR A 237 5.02 -9.26 -14.61
CA THR A 237 6.07 -10.28 -14.78
C THR A 237 7.47 -9.69 -14.61
N ILE A 238 7.71 -8.49 -15.18
CA ILE A 238 8.97 -7.75 -15.00
C ILE A 238 9.23 -7.48 -13.51
N LEU A 239 8.23 -6.99 -12.76
CA LEU A 239 8.40 -6.72 -11.33
C LEU A 239 8.68 -7.98 -10.52
N LEU A 240 8.02 -9.10 -10.83
CA LEU A 240 8.25 -10.39 -10.18
C LEU A 240 9.66 -10.92 -10.45
N LEU A 241 10.07 -10.97 -11.72
CA LEU A 241 11.41 -11.41 -12.12
C LEU A 241 12.49 -10.51 -11.54
N ASN A 242 12.30 -9.19 -11.61
CA ASN A 242 13.23 -8.23 -11.02
C ASN A 242 13.40 -8.44 -9.51
N SER A 243 12.30 -8.66 -8.80
CA SER A 243 12.32 -8.94 -7.36
C SER A 243 13.05 -10.25 -7.03
N ALA A 244 12.83 -11.30 -7.84
CA ALA A 244 13.51 -12.58 -7.70
C ALA A 244 15.02 -12.48 -7.99
N ILE A 245 15.41 -11.81 -9.07
CA ILE A 245 16.82 -11.55 -9.43
C ILE A 245 17.50 -10.75 -8.32
N HIS A 246 16.86 -9.66 -7.88
CA HIS A 246 17.39 -8.82 -6.81
C HIS A 246 17.54 -9.59 -5.49
N ALA A 247 16.59 -10.49 -5.16
CA ALA A 247 16.70 -11.39 -4.01
C ALA A 247 17.86 -12.39 -4.14
N PHE A 248 18.05 -12.95 -5.33
CA PHE A 248 19.14 -13.88 -5.61
C PHE A 248 20.52 -13.22 -5.49
N ILE A 249 20.70 -12.02 -6.07
CA ILE A 249 21.95 -11.25 -5.99
C ILE A 249 22.30 -10.97 -4.52
N ASN A 250 21.29 -10.61 -3.71
CA ASN A 250 21.47 -10.23 -2.32
C ASN A 250 21.28 -11.38 -1.31
N ARG A 251 21.27 -12.64 -1.76
CA ARG A 251 20.97 -13.81 -0.93
C ARG A 251 21.88 -13.95 0.30
N LYS A 252 23.12 -13.44 0.23
CA LYS A 252 24.07 -13.48 1.36
C LYS A 252 23.66 -12.61 2.54
N LYS A 253 22.81 -11.60 2.32
CA LYS A 253 22.25 -10.72 3.36
C LYS A 253 20.86 -11.18 3.82
N ASN A 254 20.49 -12.43 3.53
CA ASN A 254 19.16 -12.92 3.86
C ASN A 254 19.04 -13.10 5.40
N PRO A 255 18.06 -12.44 6.06
CA PRO A 255 17.84 -12.56 7.50
C PRO A 255 17.64 -14.02 7.97
N PHE A 256 17.05 -14.87 7.13
CA PHE A 256 16.82 -16.28 7.43
C PHE A 256 18.12 -17.10 7.53
N LEU A 257 19.18 -16.72 6.80
CA LEU A 257 20.48 -17.39 6.88
C LEU A 257 21.23 -17.00 8.16
N ASN A 258 21.11 -15.74 8.57
CA ASN A 258 21.73 -15.24 9.80
C ASN A 258 21.05 -15.77 11.07
N PHE A 259 19.79 -16.21 10.98
CA PHE A 259 19.06 -16.82 12.09
C PHE A 259 19.54 -18.24 12.44
N LYS A 260 20.15 -18.97 11.50
CA LYS A 260 20.73 -20.31 11.75
C LYS A 260 22.11 -20.25 12.45
N ASN A 261 22.74 -19.08 12.47
CA ASN A 261 24.12 -18.88 12.93
C ASN A 261 24.21 -18.08 14.25
N LYS A 262 23.09 -17.85 14.95
CA LYS A 262 23.00 -17.23 16.27
C LYS A 262 22.15 -18.09 17.19
#